data_AF-A0A960SU96-F1
#
_entry.id   AF-A0A960SU96-F1
#
_cell.length_a   1.000
_cell.length_b   1.000
_cell.length_c   1.000
_cell.angle_alpha   90.00
_cell.angle_beta   90.00
_cell.angle_gamma   90.00
#
_symmetry.space_group_name_H-M   'P 1'
#
loop_
_entity.id
_entity.type
_entity.pdbx_description
1 polymer ?
#
loop_
_entity_poly.entity_id
_entity_poly.type
_entity_poly.pdbx_seq_one_letter_code
_entity_poly.pdbx_strand_id
1 'polypeptide(L)'
;VALNQDPAPFAKKELADYVEQWVPSFDRLHGGPDRAPKFPMPNNLEFLLRYGTLTADKELIDHVKLTLRKMAFGGIYDQVGGGFARYSTDAIWKAPHFEKMLYDNAQLISVYSQAFQAFKDPLYEAIVMQSLSFLQREMTSEDGLYFSALDADSEGEEGLFYVWTEQELDSLLGADMSVARAWYDLQQGRWERDRIILLRTRSAEEAA
;
A
#
# COMPACT_ATOMS: atom_id res chain seq x y z
N VAL A 1 13.04 -8.48 -27.22
CA VAL A 1 11.99 -9.36 -26.67
C VAL A 1 11.15 -9.84 -27.84
N ALA A 2 11.09 -11.14 -28.09
CA ALA A 2 10.18 -11.69 -29.09
C ALA A 2 8.77 -11.77 -28.47
N LEU A 3 7.74 -11.42 -29.23
CA LEU A 3 6.35 -11.57 -28.78
C LEU A 3 6.01 -13.06 -28.70
N ASN A 4 5.33 -13.46 -27.62
CA ASN A 4 4.75 -14.79 -27.55
C ASN A 4 3.66 -14.91 -28.62
N GLN A 5 3.79 -15.90 -29.51
CA GLN A 5 2.83 -16.20 -30.58
C GLN A 5 2.07 -17.50 -30.33
N ASP A 6 2.34 -18.17 -29.20
CA ASP A 6 1.61 -19.38 -28.82
C ASP A 6 0.13 -19.02 -28.59
N PRO A 7 -0.80 -19.90 -29.00
CA PRO A 7 -2.21 -19.68 -28.73
C PRO A 7 -2.42 -19.57 -27.22
N ALA A 8 -3.19 -18.56 -26.81
CA ALA A 8 -3.52 -18.38 -25.40
C ALA A 8 -4.27 -19.64 -24.89
N PRO A 9 -3.87 -20.21 -23.73
CA PRO A 9 -4.54 -21.37 -23.16
C PRO A 9 -5.89 -21.02 -22.50
N PHE A 10 -6.45 -19.85 -22.79
CA PHE A 10 -7.70 -19.32 -22.24
C PHE A 10 -8.42 -18.47 -23.28
N ALA A 11 -9.74 -18.35 -23.14
CA ALA A 11 -10.56 -17.48 -23.96
C ALA A 11 -10.74 -16.09 -23.32
N LYS A 12 -10.92 -15.04 -24.13
CA LYS A 12 -11.22 -13.69 -23.63
C LYS A 12 -12.48 -13.66 -22.74
N LYS A 13 -13.47 -14.49 -23.06
CA LYS A 13 -14.69 -14.62 -22.27
C LYS A 13 -14.41 -15.11 -20.84
N GLU A 14 -13.48 -16.05 -20.67
CA GLU A 14 -13.12 -16.57 -19.34
C GLU A 14 -12.54 -15.46 -18.45
N LEU A 15 -11.73 -14.57 -19.02
CA LEU A 15 -11.22 -13.40 -18.29
C LEU A 15 -12.36 -12.45 -17.86
N ALA A 16 -13.33 -12.20 -18.74
CA ALA A 16 -14.48 -11.37 -18.42
C ALA A 16 -15.33 -12.01 -17.32
N ASP A 17 -15.60 -13.32 -17.40
CA ASP A 17 -16.36 -14.06 -16.39
C ASP A 17 -15.67 -13.98 -15.00
N TYR A 18 -14.33 -14.04 -14.93
CA TYR A 18 -13.61 -13.86 -13.66
C TYR A 18 -13.74 -12.44 -13.10
N VAL A 19 -13.65 -11.43 -13.95
CA VAL A 19 -13.82 -10.02 -13.53
C VAL A 19 -15.23 -9.80 -13.00
N GLU A 20 -16.26 -10.28 -13.69
CA GLU A 20 -17.66 -10.17 -13.26
C GLU A 20 -17.89 -10.81 -11.88
N GLN A 21 -17.20 -11.90 -11.56
CA GLN A 21 -17.26 -12.54 -10.25
C GLN A 21 -16.54 -11.74 -9.15
N TRP A 22 -15.52 -10.95 -9.49
CA TRP A 22 -14.74 -10.19 -8.52
C TRP A 22 -15.35 -8.83 -8.19
N VAL A 23 -15.97 -8.16 -9.16
CA VAL A 23 -16.56 -6.82 -9.01
C VAL A 23 -17.50 -6.69 -7.79
N PRO A 24 -18.36 -7.66 -7.47
CA PRO A 24 -19.21 -7.58 -6.28
C PRO A 24 -18.44 -7.52 -4.96
N SER A 25 -17.20 -8.00 -4.92
CA SER A 25 -16.35 -7.97 -3.73
C SER A 25 -15.55 -6.68 -3.58
N PHE A 26 -15.60 -5.77 -4.56
CA PHE A 26 -14.83 -4.54 -4.52
C PHE A 26 -15.38 -3.57 -3.48
N ASP A 27 -14.50 -3.12 -2.59
CA ASP A 27 -14.78 -2.00 -1.71
C ASP A 27 -14.71 -0.70 -2.53
N ARG A 28 -15.88 -0.08 -2.73
CA ARG A 28 -16.02 1.15 -3.50
C ARG A 28 -15.63 2.41 -2.73
N LEU A 29 -15.38 2.31 -1.43
CA LEU A 29 -15.03 3.43 -0.56
C LEU A 29 -13.55 3.41 -0.16
N HIS A 30 -13.02 2.25 0.20
CA HIS A 30 -11.64 2.09 0.67
C HIS A 30 -10.76 1.27 -0.30
N GLY A 31 -11.30 0.71 -1.37
CA GLY A 31 -10.53 -0.12 -2.31
C GLY A 31 -10.13 -1.48 -1.71
N GLY A 32 -9.61 -2.36 -2.58
CA GLY A 32 -9.41 -3.77 -2.28
C GLY A 32 -10.72 -4.51 -2.04
N PRO A 33 -10.68 -5.69 -1.42
CA PRO A 33 -11.89 -6.44 -1.09
C PRO A 33 -12.66 -5.78 0.06
N ASP A 34 -14.00 -5.83 0.02
CA ASP A 34 -14.91 -5.31 1.05
C ASP A 34 -15.02 -6.28 2.24
N ARG A 35 -13.91 -6.42 2.98
CA ARG A 35 -13.79 -7.28 4.16
C ARG A 35 -12.63 -6.85 5.06
N ALA A 36 -12.61 -7.42 6.27
CA ALA A 36 -11.46 -7.42 7.18
C ALA A 36 -11.11 -8.88 7.58
N PRO A 37 -9.82 -9.24 7.74
CA PRO A 37 -8.64 -8.44 7.40
C PRO A 37 -8.51 -8.20 5.90
N LYS A 38 -7.81 -7.13 5.53
CA LYS A 38 -7.64 -6.68 4.15
C LYS A 38 -6.20 -6.83 3.68
N PHE A 39 -6.02 -7.59 2.60
CA PHE A 39 -4.72 -7.90 1.99
C PHE A 39 -4.51 -7.08 0.71
N PRO A 40 -3.28 -6.60 0.42
CA PRO A 40 -2.99 -5.83 -0.79
C PRO A 40 -3.26 -6.55 -2.13
N MET A 41 -3.08 -7.89 -2.17
CA MET A 41 -3.27 -8.73 -3.35
C MET A 41 -2.62 -8.16 -4.66
N PRO A 42 -1.29 -7.96 -4.71
CA PRO A 42 -0.65 -7.23 -5.81
C PRO A 42 -0.86 -7.87 -7.19
N ASN A 43 -0.83 -9.19 -7.26
CA ASN A 43 -1.10 -9.95 -8.48
C ASN A 43 -2.50 -9.70 -9.05
N ASN A 44 -3.51 -9.58 -8.19
CA ASN A 44 -4.87 -9.25 -8.59
C ASN A 44 -4.94 -7.81 -9.12
N LEU A 45 -4.28 -6.86 -8.44
CA LEU A 45 -4.20 -5.46 -8.89
C LEU A 45 -3.47 -5.32 -10.22
N GLU A 46 -2.39 -6.07 -10.45
CA GLU A 46 -1.68 -6.12 -11.73
C GLU A 46 -2.60 -6.61 -12.85
N PHE A 47 -3.33 -7.71 -12.61
CA PHE A 47 -4.29 -8.24 -13.57
C PHE A 47 -5.38 -7.21 -13.90
N LEU A 48 -6.01 -6.62 -12.88
CA LEU A 48 -7.08 -5.63 -13.06
C LEU A 48 -6.59 -4.37 -13.79
N LEU A 49 -5.37 -3.89 -13.48
CA LEU A 49 -4.75 -2.76 -14.16
C LEU A 49 -4.57 -3.05 -15.65
N ARG A 50 -4.00 -4.21 -15.99
CA ARG A 50 -3.74 -4.60 -17.38
C ARG A 50 -5.04 -4.86 -18.13
N TYR A 51 -5.94 -5.64 -17.55
CA TYR A 51 -7.22 -5.97 -18.16
C TYR A 51 -8.04 -4.70 -18.39
N GLY A 52 -8.23 -3.86 -17.37
CA GLY A 52 -8.96 -2.59 -17.48
C GLY A 52 -8.34 -1.62 -18.49
N THR A 53 -7.02 -1.60 -18.61
CA THR A 53 -6.33 -0.78 -19.63
C THR A 53 -6.58 -1.30 -21.04
N LEU A 54 -6.50 -2.62 -21.25
CA LEU A 54 -6.69 -3.26 -22.56
C LEU A 54 -8.14 -3.21 -23.04
N THR A 55 -9.11 -3.26 -22.12
CA THR A 55 -10.54 -3.22 -22.42
C THR A 55 -11.15 -1.81 -22.30
N ALA A 56 -10.36 -0.82 -21.87
CA ALA A 56 -10.82 0.52 -21.53
C ALA A 56 -11.95 0.52 -20.47
N ASP A 57 -11.92 -0.43 -19.54
CA ASP A 57 -12.90 -0.55 -18.46
C ASP A 57 -12.56 0.45 -17.33
N LYS A 58 -13.38 1.51 -17.27
CA LYS A 58 -13.19 2.60 -16.29
C LYS A 58 -13.42 2.13 -14.85
N GLU A 59 -14.34 1.19 -14.60
CA GLU A 59 -14.65 0.74 -13.25
C GLU A 59 -13.45 0.03 -12.62
N LEU A 60 -12.78 -0.83 -13.39
CA LEU A 60 -11.59 -1.54 -12.92
C LEU A 60 -10.41 -0.59 -12.71
N ILE A 61 -10.22 0.36 -13.61
CA ILE A 61 -9.15 1.37 -13.49
C ILE A 61 -9.36 2.25 -12.26
N ASP A 62 -10.59 2.68 -12.01
CA ASP A 62 -10.93 3.46 -10.82
C ASP A 62 -10.73 2.64 -9.54
N HIS A 63 -11.11 1.36 -9.55
CA HIS A 63 -10.89 0.46 -8.42
C HIS A 63 -9.40 0.28 -8.11
N VAL A 64 -8.55 0.06 -9.11
CA VAL A 64 -7.08 -0.04 -8.93
C VAL A 64 -6.53 1.28 -8.37
N LYS A 65 -6.90 2.43 -8.95
CA LYS A 65 -6.45 3.74 -8.47
C LYS A 65 -6.85 4.00 -7.02
N LEU A 66 -8.10 3.70 -6.68
CA LEU A 66 -8.62 3.84 -5.31
C LEU A 66 -7.83 2.96 -4.35
N THR A 67 -7.65 1.69 -4.68
CA THR A 67 -6.95 0.71 -3.84
C THR A 67 -5.50 1.13 -3.59
N LEU A 68 -4.75 1.46 -4.64
CA LEU A 68 -3.37 1.91 -4.52
C LEU A 68 -3.24 3.21 -3.72
N ARG A 69 -4.15 4.17 -3.91
CA ARG A 69 -4.13 5.42 -3.13
C ARG A 69 -4.46 5.17 -1.66
N LYS A 70 -5.47 4.35 -1.37
CA LYS A 70 -5.91 4.06 0.00
C LYS A 70 -4.85 3.28 0.78
N MET A 71 -4.17 2.33 0.17
CA MET A 71 -3.02 1.67 0.81
C MET A 71 -1.86 2.64 1.06
N ALA A 72 -1.50 3.46 0.06
CA ALA A 72 -0.40 4.42 0.19
C ALA A 72 -0.63 5.47 1.28
N PHE A 73 -1.90 5.84 1.51
CA PHE A 73 -2.28 6.82 2.52
C PHE A 73 -2.61 6.18 3.88
N GLY A 74 -2.97 4.90 3.89
CA GLY A 74 -3.30 4.16 5.09
C GLY A 74 -2.07 3.85 5.96
N GLY A 75 -2.34 3.38 7.18
CA GLY A 75 -1.30 2.93 8.10
C GLY A 75 -0.69 1.57 7.74
N ILE A 76 -1.26 0.85 6.76
CA ILE A 76 -0.61 -0.31 6.15
C ILE A 76 0.72 0.05 5.47
N TYR A 77 0.85 1.29 5.00
CA TYR A 77 2.11 1.83 4.50
C TYR A 77 2.80 2.63 5.59
N ASP A 78 4.06 2.31 5.87
CA ASP A 78 4.87 3.06 6.80
C ASP A 78 5.18 4.44 6.24
N GLN A 79 4.49 5.45 6.75
CA GLN A 79 4.56 6.83 6.26
C GLN A 79 5.92 7.49 6.47
N VAL A 80 6.77 6.94 7.34
CA VAL A 80 8.09 7.51 7.67
C VAL A 80 9.19 6.71 7.00
N GLY A 81 9.23 5.40 7.26
CA GLY A 81 10.30 4.51 6.81
C GLY A 81 10.08 3.91 5.42
N GLY A 82 8.85 3.97 4.91
CA GLY A 82 8.44 3.29 3.68
C GLY A 82 8.25 1.77 3.87
N GLY A 83 7.73 1.16 2.81
CA GLY A 83 7.37 -0.26 2.80
C GLY A 83 6.00 -0.54 3.41
N PHE A 84 5.41 -1.65 2.98
CA PHE A 84 4.09 -2.09 3.37
C PHE A 84 4.16 -3.22 4.39
N ALA A 85 3.31 -3.13 5.40
CA ALA A 85 2.93 -4.25 6.24
C ALA A 85 2.12 -5.28 5.43
N ARG A 86 2.10 -6.52 5.91
CA ARG A 86 1.55 -7.67 5.17
C ARG A 86 0.06 -7.53 4.88
N TYR A 87 -0.71 -7.04 5.85
CA TYR A 87 -2.14 -6.78 5.70
C TYR A 87 -2.64 -5.76 6.73
N SER A 88 -3.83 -5.23 6.48
CA SER A 88 -4.57 -4.41 7.45
C SER A 88 -5.55 -5.30 8.22
N THR A 89 -5.56 -5.21 9.54
CA THR A 89 -6.51 -5.92 10.39
C THR A 89 -7.92 -5.34 10.25
N ASP A 90 -8.04 -4.06 9.88
CA ASP A 90 -9.30 -3.40 9.56
C ASP A 90 -9.61 -3.33 8.05
N ALA A 91 -10.82 -2.90 7.72
CA ALA A 91 -11.30 -2.75 6.35
C ALA A 91 -10.92 -1.42 5.68
N ILE A 92 -10.20 -0.52 6.35
CA ILE A 92 -9.94 0.84 5.86
C ILE A 92 -8.45 1.12 5.60
N TRP A 93 -7.61 0.09 5.70
CA TRP A 93 -6.14 0.15 5.55
C TRP A 93 -5.42 0.92 6.66
N LYS A 94 -6.03 1.08 7.84
CA LYS A 94 -5.45 1.86 8.92
C LYS A 94 -4.56 1.02 9.81
N ALA A 95 -5.07 -0.06 10.41
CA ALA A 95 -4.36 -0.83 11.42
C ALA A 95 -3.59 -1.99 10.76
N PRO A 96 -2.25 -1.94 10.63
CA PRO A 96 -1.50 -3.03 10.07
C PRO A 96 -1.38 -4.22 11.03
N HIS A 97 -1.16 -5.40 10.48
CA HIS A 97 -0.36 -6.43 11.13
C HIS A 97 1.09 -6.18 10.76
N PHE A 98 1.91 -5.70 11.70
CA PHE A 98 3.13 -4.93 11.41
C PHE A 98 4.28 -5.71 10.74
N GLU A 99 4.14 -7.02 10.57
CA GLU A 99 5.04 -7.86 9.77
C GLU A 99 5.20 -7.30 8.35
N LYS A 100 6.45 -7.17 7.86
CA LYS A 100 6.74 -6.74 6.49
C LYS A 100 7.43 -7.86 5.72
N MET A 101 6.81 -8.30 4.62
CA MET A 101 7.34 -9.39 3.79
C MET A 101 8.04 -8.85 2.54
N LEU A 102 9.17 -9.47 2.16
CA LEU A 102 9.90 -9.09 0.94
C LEU A 102 9.03 -9.27 -0.30
N TYR A 103 8.36 -10.42 -0.43
CA TYR A 103 7.60 -10.75 -1.63
C TYR A 103 6.39 -9.83 -1.82
N ASP A 104 5.77 -9.36 -0.73
CA ASP A 104 4.67 -8.40 -0.81
C ASP A 104 5.18 -7.04 -1.29
N ASN A 105 6.26 -6.54 -0.69
CA ASN A 105 6.85 -5.25 -1.07
C ASN A 105 7.40 -5.27 -2.50
N ALA A 106 8.08 -6.33 -2.92
CA ALA A 106 8.62 -6.47 -4.28
C ALA A 106 7.50 -6.48 -5.35
N GLN A 107 6.40 -7.19 -5.08
CA GLN A 107 5.26 -7.21 -5.98
C GLN A 107 4.51 -5.87 -5.98
N LEU A 108 4.36 -5.20 -4.83
CA LEU A 108 3.76 -3.87 -4.75
C LEU A 108 4.58 -2.84 -5.53
N ILE A 109 5.91 -2.83 -5.39
CA ILE A 109 6.79 -1.99 -6.22
C ILE A 109 6.48 -2.17 -7.71
N SER A 110 6.28 -3.42 -8.15
CA SER A 110 5.98 -3.72 -9.55
C SER A 110 4.63 -3.15 -9.99
N VAL A 111 3.58 -3.28 -9.16
CA VAL A 111 2.24 -2.78 -9.47
C VAL A 111 2.19 -1.25 -9.44
N TYR A 112 2.77 -0.61 -8.43
CA TYR A 112 2.87 0.85 -8.35
C TYR A 112 3.69 1.42 -9.52
N SER A 113 4.76 0.73 -9.94
CA SER A 113 5.54 1.12 -11.13
C SER A 113 4.70 1.07 -12.41
N GLN A 114 3.91 0.00 -12.59
CA GLN A 114 2.99 -0.13 -13.73
C GLN A 114 1.88 0.93 -13.68
N ALA A 115 1.35 1.22 -12.49
CA ALA A 115 0.35 2.27 -12.28
C ALA A 115 0.91 3.66 -12.57
N PHE A 116 2.16 3.95 -12.17
CA PHE A 116 2.84 5.19 -12.54
C PHE A 116 3.04 5.28 -14.06
N GLN A 117 3.44 4.19 -14.71
CA GLN A 117 3.57 4.17 -16.17
C GLN A 117 2.25 4.49 -16.86
N ALA A 118 1.15 3.89 -16.40
CA ALA A 118 -0.18 4.04 -16.99
C ALA A 118 -0.84 5.41 -16.69
N PHE A 119 -0.67 5.94 -15.47
CA PHE A 119 -1.46 7.06 -14.98
C PHE A 119 -0.66 8.34 -14.73
N LYS A 120 0.67 8.25 -14.63
CA LYS A 120 1.57 9.38 -14.37
C LYS A 120 1.27 10.16 -13.09
N ASP A 121 0.64 9.52 -12.10
CA ASP A 121 0.39 10.10 -10.78
C ASP A 121 1.69 10.06 -9.94
N PRO A 122 2.27 11.22 -9.54
CA PRO A 122 3.52 11.29 -8.78
C PRO A 122 3.48 10.54 -7.44
N LEU A 123 2.29 10.31 -6.87
CA LEU A 123 2.15 9.49 -5.67
C LEU A 123 2.75 8.09 -5.88
N TYR A 124 2.48 7.48 -7.04
CA TYR A 124 2.93 6.11 -7.29
C TYR A 124 4.45 6.03 -7.46
N GLU A 125 5.07 7.05 -8.08
CA GLU A 125 6.52 7.17 -8.14
C GLU A 125 7.13 7.33 -6.75
N ALA A 126 6.55 8.20 -5.91
CA ALA A 126 7.03 8.39 -4.54
C ALA A 126 6.99 7.09 -3.73
N ILE A 127 5.88 6.34 -3.81
CA ILE A 127 5.76 5.03 -3.13
C ILE A 127 6.81 4.04 -3.64
N VAL A 128 7.04 3.94 -4.95
CA VAL A 128 8.08 3.06 -5.51
C VAL A 128 9.45 3.41 -4.95
N MET A 129 9.83 4.69 -4.99
CA MET A 129 11.16 5.13 -4.55
C MET A 129 11.37 4.93 -3.05
N GLN A 130 10.34 5.23 -2.25
CA GLN A 130 10.39 5.03 -0.80
C GLN A 130 10.42 3.55 -0.42
N SER A 131 9.62 2.69 -1.08
CA SER A 131 9.66 1.24 -0.86
C SER A 131 10.99 0.61 -1.28
N LEU A 132 11.60 1.06 -2.38
CA LEU A 132 12.96 0.63 -2.77
C LEU A 132 14.01 1.05 -1.73
N SER A 133 13.90 2.28 -1.23
CA SER A 133 14.79 2.78 -0.16
C SER A 133 14.62 2.00 1.13
N PHE A 134 13.39 1.63 1.50
CA PHE A 134 13.10 0.73 2.61
C PHE A 134 13.77 -0.64 2.41
N LEU A 135 13.61 -1.27 1.24
CA LEU A 135 14.21 -2.59 0.98
C LEU A 135 15.73 -2.53 1.07
N GLN A 136 16.35 -1.48 0.55
CA GLN A 136 17.80 -1.30 0.63
C GLN A 136 18.29 -1.10 2.06
N ARG A 137 17.54 -0.33 2.87
CA ARG A 137 17.94 0.03 4.23
C ARG A 137 17.69 -1.09 5.24
N GLU A 138 16.53 -1.73 5.18
CA GLU A 138 16.03 -2.64 6.22
C GLU A 138 16.05 -4.12 5.79
N MET A 139 15.93 -4.39 4.49
CA MET A 139 15.72 -5.75 3.97
C MET A 139 16.93 -6.31 3.23
N THR A 140 18.04 -5.59 3.18
CA THR A 140 19.27 -6.02 2.48
C THR A 140 20.39 -6.24 3.49
N SER A 141 21.02 -7.41 3.46
CA SER A 141 22.18 -7.72 4.29
C SER A 141 23.44 -7.01 3.78
N GLU A 142 24.49 -6.96 4.61
CA GLU A 142 25.79 -6.39 4.23
C GLU A 142 26.41 -7.08 3.00
N ASP A 143 26.10 -8.36 2.78
CA ASP A 143 26.54 -9.13 1.61
C ASP A 143 25.67 -8.94 0.35
N GLY A 144 24.65 -8.08 0.43
CA GLY A 144 23.74 -7.76 -0.68
C GLY A 144 22.63 -8.79 -0.91
N LEU A 145 22.37 -9.69 0.05
CA LEU A 145 21.24 -10.62 0.00
C LEU A 145 20.00 -9.97 0.60
N TYR A 146 18.81 -10.37 0.16
CA TYR A 146 17.56 -9.88 0.75
C TYR A 146 17.05 -10.80 1.88
N PHE A 147 16.65 -10.22 3.00
CA PHE A 147 15.88 -10.92 4.03
C PHE A 147 14.46 -11.22 3.53
N SER A 148 13.85 -12.31 4.00
CA SER A 148 12.49 -12.69 3.56
C SER A 148 11.39 -11.90 4.24
N ALA A 149 11.61 -11.47 5.49
CA ALA A 149 10.62 -10.82 6.32
C ALA A 149 11.26 -10.00 7.45
N LEU A 150 10.51 -9.01 7.96
CA LEU A 150 10.69 -8.40 9.27
C LEU A 150 9.51 -8.82 10.16
N ASP A 151 9.83 -9.28 11.36
CA ASP A 151 8.84 -9.67 12.37
C ASP A 151 8.02 -8.46 12.82
N ALA A 152 6.77 -8.70 13.24
CA ALA A 152 5.89 -7.69 13.77
C ALA A 152 6.25 -7.32 15.23
N ASP A 153 6.82 -8.26 15.98
CA ASP A 153 7.19 -8.09 17.37
C ASP A 153 8.53 -7.35 17.52
N SER A 154 8.51 -6.29 18.33
CA SER A 154 9.69 -5.54 18.72
C SER A 154 9.68 -5.38 20.24
N GLU A 155 10.72 -5.90 20.90
CA GLU A 155 10.83 -5.88 22.37
C GLU A 155 9.66 -6.56 23.11
N GLY A 156 8.98 -7.52 22.45
CA GLY A 156 7.81 -8.21 23.00
C GLY A 156 6.48 -7.46 22.83
N GLU A 157 6.48 -6.35 22.08
CA GLU A 157 5.27 -5.62 21.69
C GLU A 157 5.15 -5.53 20.16
N GLU A 158 3.98 -5.85 19.63
CA GLU A 158 3.70 -5.75 18.19
C GLU A 158 3.71 -4.28 17.74
N GLY A 159 4.49 -3.96 16.71
CA GLY A 159 4.44 -2.67 16.03
C GLY A 159 5.05 -1.48 16.79
N LEU A 160 5.80 -1.72 17.88
CA LEU A 160 6.35 -0.69 18.76
C LEU A 160 7.08 0.45 18.00
N PHE A 161 7.84 0.12 16.96
CA PHE A 161 8.61 1.11 16.17
C PHE A 161 7.80 1.86 15.11
N TYR A 162 6.51 1.54 14.95
CA TYR A 162 5.65 2.09 13.91
C TYR A 162 4.47 2.89 14.46
N VAL A 163 4.39 3.05 15.78
CA VAL A 163 3.32 3.76 16.47
C VAL A 163 3.87 4.79 17.45
N TRP A 164 3.12 5.87 17.63
CA TRP A 164 3.61 7.06 18.33
C TRP A 164 2.60 7.59 19.32
N THR A 165 3.04 8.17 20.42
CA THR A 165 2.20 9.06 21.24
C THR A 165 2.28 10.49 20.71
N GLU A 166 1.27 11.32 21.00
CA GLU A 166 1.37 12.75 20.68
C GLU A 166 2.57 13.41 21.37
N GLN A 167 2.91 12.96 22.59
CA GLN A 167 4.03 13.51 23.35
C GLN A 167 5.38 13.21 22.69
N GLU A 168 5.57 11.99 22.16
CA GLU A 168 6.77 11.64 21.38
C GLU A 168 6.83 12.49 20.11
N LEU A 169 5.73 12.61 19.36
CA LEU A 169 5.69 13.44 18.15
C LEU A 169 5.99 14.91 18.44
N ASP A 170 5.34 15.49 19.45
CA ASP A 170 5.55 16.89 19.87
C ASP A 170 7.04 17.10 20.27
N SER A 171 7.62 16.14 21.00
CA SER A 171 9.03 16.22 21.46
C SER A 171 10.04 16.09 20.33
N LEU A 172 9.79 15.20 19.37
CA LEU A 172 10.70 14.94 18.23
C LEU A 172 10.62 16.04 17.18
N LEU A 173 9.42 16.55 16.89
CA LEU A 173 9.18 17.49 15.80
C LEU A 173 9.25 18.95 16.24
N GLY A 174 8.96 19.26 17.51
CA GLY A 174 8.97 20.62 18.03
C GLY A 174 8.13 21.59 17.17
N ALA A 175 8.79 22.57 16.55
CA ALA A 175 8.12 23.55 15.69
C ALA A 175 7.45 22.92 14.44
N ASP A 176 8.01 21.82 13.93
CA ASP A 176 7.50 21.12 12.74
C ASP A 176 6.27 20.28 13.04
N MET A 177 5.85 20.17 14.30
CA MET A 177 4.63 19.45 14.66
C MET A 177 3.38 20.06 13.99
N SER A 178 3.39 21.37 13.76
CA SER A 178 2.32 22.05 13.03
C SER A 178 2.18 21.53 11.59
N VAL A 179 3.31 21.26 10.92
CA VAL A 179 3.36 20.66 9.58
C VAL A 179 2.90 19.21 9.65
N ALA A 180 3.37 18.43 10.63
CA ALA A 180 2.94 17.04 10.79
C ALA A 180 1.43 16.91 11.04
N ARG A 181 0.81 17.82 11.80
CA ARG A 181 -0.66 17.85 12.02
C ARG A 181 -1.43 18.29 10.76
N ALA A 182 -0.82 19.07 9.89
CA ALA A 182 -1.42 19.42 8.59
C ALA A 182 -1.32 18.26 7.59
N TRP A 183 -0.24 17.48 7.68
CA TRP A 183 0.07 16.40 6.75
C TRP A 183 -0.56 15.05 7.12
N TYR A 184 -0.46 14.67 8.39
CA TYR A 184 -0.98 13.42 8.93
C TYR A 184 -2.32 13.63 9.65
N ASP A 185 -3.23 12.68 9.46
CA ASP A 185 -4.50 12.67 10.20
C ASP A 185 -4.30 11.94 11.54
N LEU A 186 -3.71 12.66 12.51
CA LEU A 186 -3.42 12.10 13.84
C LEU A 186 -4.70 11.67 14.59
N GLN A 187 -5.84 12.26 14.26
CA GLN A 187 -7.12 11.89 14.87
C GLN A 187 -7.60 10.54 14.34
N GLN A 188 -7.62 10.34 13.02
CA GLN A 188 -7.95 9.04 12.44
C GLN A 188 -6.89 7.99 12.77
N GLY A 189 -5.63 8.40 12.91
CA GLY A 189 -4.51 7.52 13.27
C GLY A 189 -4.56 6.97 14.69
N ARG A 190 -5.37 7.54 15.61
CA ARG A 190 -5.49 7.06 17.00
C ARG A 190 -5.78 5.57 17.05
N TRP A 191 -4.99 4.85 17.82
CA TRP A 191 -5.02 3.41 17.96
C TRP A 191 -4.85 3.05 19.44
N GLU A 192 -4.70 1.76 19.73
CA GLU A 192 -4.68 1.22 21.08
C GLU A 192 -3.65 1.91 21.99
N ARG A 193 -3.94 1.92 23.30
CA ARG A 193 -3.03 2.44 24.35
C ARG A 193 -2.55 3.87 24.10
N ASP A 194 -3.43 4.73 23.58
CA ASP A 194 -3.15 6.13 23.24
C ASP A 194 -2.01 6.33 22.22
N ARG A 195 -1.71 5.27 21.44
CA ARG A 195 -0.78 5.35 20.32
C ARG A 195 -1.48 5.82 19.05
N ILE A 196 -0.68 6.20 18.07
CA ILE A 196 -1.11 6.76 16.79
C ILE A 196 -0.32 6.04 15.70
N ILE A 197 -1.05 5.47 14.75
CA ILE A 197 -0.49 5.02 13.49
C ILE A 197 -0.52 6.23 12.54
N LEU A 198 0.64 6.63 12.04
CA LEU A 198 0.70 7.74 11.09
C LEU A 198 0.04 7.31 9.78
N LEU A 199 -0.90 8.11 9.32
CA LEU A 199 -1.63 7.92 8.06
C LEU A 199 -2.05 9.27 7.51
N ARG A 200 -2.46 9.28 6.25
CA ARG A 200 -2.90 10.46 5.51
C ARG A 200 -4.35 10.29 5.09
N THR A 201 -5.10 11.39 5.08
CA THR A 201 -6.44 11.44 4.48
C THR A 201 -6.52 12.42 3.31
N ARG A 202 -5.43 13.15 3.06
CA ARG A 202 -5.33 14.25 2.09
C ARG A 202 -4.09 14.11 1.23
N SER A 203 -4.21 14.59 -0.01
CA SER A 203 -3.09 14.72 -0.93
C SER A 203 -2.11 15.82 -0.48
N ALA A 204 -0.95 15.90 -1.13
CA ALA A 204 0.01 16.96 -0.83
C ALA A 204 -0.55 18.36 -1.15
N GLU A 205 -1.31 18.47 -2.24
CA GLU A 205 -1.96 19.71 -2.69
C GLU A 205 -3.08 20.14 -1.73
N GLU A 206 -3.74 19.19 -1.07
CA GLU A 206 -4.78 19.46 -0.08
C GLU A 206 -4.24 19.79 1.33
N ALA A 207 -2.96 19.50 1.58
CA ALA A 207 -2.30 19.69 2.87
C ALA A 207 -1.37 20.93 2.91
N ALA A 208 -0.98 21.46 1.74
CA ALA A 208 -0.17 22.67 1.58
C ALA A 208 -1.00 23.96 1.72
#